data_AF-A0A0F8ZLY9-F1
#
_entry.id   AF-A0A0F8ZLY9-F1
#
_cell.length_a   1.000
_cell.length_b   1.000
_cell.length_c   1.000
_cell.angle_alpha   90.00
_cell.angle_beta   90.00
_cell.angle_gamma   90.00
#
_symmetry.space_group_name_H-M   'P 1'
#
loop_
_entity.id
_entity.type
_entity.pdbx_description
1 polymer ?
#
loop_
_entity_poly.entity_id
_entity_poly.type
_entity_poly.pdbx_seq_one_letter_code
_entity_poly.pdbx_strand_id
1 'polypeptide(L)' 'MQKYDLFISASEDSADIHGKKLISELLKKNPNLKILAIAGPKMRELNIDVFMNMEDFQVMGFV' A
#
# COMPACT_ATOMS: atom_id res chain seq x y z
N MET A 1 -1.97 -16.78 -11.76
CA MET A 1 -1.61 -15.76 -10.75
C MET A 1 -1.47 -14.42 -11.46
N GLN A 2 -2.14 -13.37 -10.97
CA GLN A 2 -1.99 -12.02 -11.52
C GLN A 2 -0.55 -11.53 -11.23
N LYS A 3 0.12 -10.97 -12.24
CA LYS A 3 1.49 -10.46 -12.10
C LYS A 3 1.44 -8.99 -11.67
N TYR A 4 2.10 -8.69 -10.56
CA TYR A 4 2.29 -7.34 -10.04
C TYR A 4 3.72 -6.86 -10.34
N ASP A 5 3.87 -5.56 -10.53
CA ASP A 5 5.16 -4.93 -10.78
C ASP A 5 5.85 -4.55 -9.45
N LEU A 6 5.05 -4.22 -8.43
CA LEU A 6 5.52 -3.80 -7.12
C LEU A 6 4.60 -4.29 -6.00
N PHE A 7 5.22 -4.65 -4.87
CA PHE A 7 4.53 -4.89 -3.62
C PHE A 7 4.98 -3.86 -2.58
N ILE A 8 4.04 -3.21 -1.89
CA ILE A 8 4.32 -2.20 -0.85
C ILE A 8 3.58 -2.58 0.43
N SER A 9 4.26 -2.52 1.58
CA SER A 9 3.66 -2.84 2.88
C SER A 9 3.71 -1.63 3.80
N ALA A 10 2.54 -1.13 4.22
CA ALA A 10 2.40 -0.21 5.34
C ALA A 10 1.97 -0.96 6.60
N SER A 11 2.62 -0.66 7.72
CA SER A 11 2.43 -1.32 9.02
C SER A 11 2.06 -0.35 10.15
N GLU A 12 2.02 0.94 9.87
CA GLU A 12 1.73 2.04 10.81
C GLU A 12 1.26 3.29 10.06
N ASP A 13 0.63 4.23 10.76
CA ASP A 13 0.07 5.45 10.17
C ASP A 13 1.11 6.30 9.40
N SER A 14 2.34 6.39 9.91
CA SER A 14 3.46 7.05 9.22
C SER A 14 3.75 6.37 7.89
N ALA A 15 3.78 5.04 7.86
CA ALA A 15 4.00 4.26 6.64
C ALA A 15 2.86 4.45 5.63
N ASP A 16 1.60 4.56 6.08
CA ASP A 16 0.45 4.87 5.22
C ASP A 16 0.54 6.29 4.59
N ILE A 17 0.95 7.29 5.38
CA ILE A 17 1.18 8.67 4.88
C ILE A 17 2.31 8.70 3.83
N HIS A 18 3.44 8.06 4.12
CA HIS A 18 4.58 8.02 3.19
C HIS A 18 4.29 7.16 1.97
N GLY A 19 3.61 6.03 2.15
CA GLY A 19 3.17 5.13 1.10
C GLY A 19 2.24 5.81 0.10
N LYS A 20 1.25 6.59 0.58
CA LYS A 20 0.37 7.38 -0.31
C LYS A 20 1.16 8.33 -1.20
N LYS A 21 2.12 9.07 -0.65
CA LYS A 21 2.96 10.01 -1.42
C LYS A 21 3.80 9.27 -2.46
N LEU A 22 4.46 8.19 -2.05
CA LEU A 22 5.30 7.37 -2.93
C LEU A 22 4.48 6.80 -4.10
N ILE A 23 3.36 6.13 -3.82
CA ILE A 23 2.51 5.52 -4.84
C ILE A 23 1.93 6.57 -5.77
N SER A 24 1.51 7.72 -5.25
CA SER A 24 1.01 8.82 -6.08
C SER A 24 2.05 9.28 -7.10
N GLU A 25 3.30 9.46 -6.70
CA GLU A 25 4.37 9.87 -7.62
C GLU A 25 4.77 8.75 -8.60
N LEU A 26 4.70 7.48 -8.18
CA LEU A 26 4.94 6.34 -9.06
C LEU A 26 3.85 6.24 -10.15
N LEU A 27 2.58 6.35 -9.77
CA LEU A 27 1.44 6.32 -10.70
C LEU A 27 1.42 7.54 -11.64
N LYS A 28 1.91 8.70 -11.20
CA LYS A 28 2.14 9.86 -12.09
C LYS A 28 3.19 9.55 -13.18
N LYS A 29 4.27 8.85 -12.82
CA LYS A 29 5.33 8.47 -13.76
C LYS A 29 4.93 7.33 -14.68
N ASN A 30 4.18 6.35 -14.15
CA ASN A 30 3.65 5.23 -14.91
C ASN A 30 2.23 4.88 -14.41
N PRO A 31 1.18 5.38 -15.08
CA PRO A 31 -0.21 5.10 -14.68
C PRO A 31 -0.63 3.63 -14.78
N ASN A 32 0.12 2.81 -15.53
CA ASN A 32 -0.19 1.39 -15.75
C ASN A 32 0.50 0.47 -14.74
N LEU A 33 1.24 1.01 -13.77
CA LEU A 33 1.97 0.23 -12.79
C LEU A 33 1.00 -0.59 -11.92
N LYS A 34 1.17 -1.91 -11.90
CA LYS A 34 0.32 -2.81 -11.11
C LYS A 34 0.92 -2.98 -9.72
N ILE A 35 0.34 -2.29 -8.75
CA ILE A 35 0.80 -2.30 -7.36
C ILE A 35 -0.16 -3.13 -6.52
N LEU A 36 0.40 -4.05 -5.73
CA LEU A 36 -0.29 -4.74 -4.65
C LEU A 36 0.21 -4.20 -3.32
N ALA A 37 -0.67 -3.95 -2.35
CA ALA A 37 -0.23 -3.38 -1.08
C ALA A 37 -0.95 -3.89 0.18
N ILE A 38 -0.23 -3.88 1.31
CA ILE A 38 -0.84 -3.76 2.63
C ILE A 38 -1.02 -2.27 2.88
N ALA A 39 -2.26 -1.81 2.96
CA ALA A 39 -2.59 -0.39 2.82
C ALA A 39 -3.40 0.11 4.01
N GLY A 40 -2.94 1.21 4.61
CA GLY A 40 -3.78 1.99 5.52
C GLY A 40 -4.83 2.80 4.75
N PRO A 41 -5.64 3.59 5.46
CA PRO A 41 -6.76 4.33 4.86
C PRO A 41 -6.34 5.28 3.74
N LYS A 42 -5.15 5.89 3.84
CA LYS A 42 -4.68 6.91 2.89
C LYS A 42 -4.20 6.27 1.59
N MET A 43 -3.47 5.16 1.66
CA MET A 43 -3.03 4.41 0.48
C MET A 43 -4.22 3.82 -0.31
N ARG A 44 -5.30 3.43 0.38
CA ARG A 44 -6.52 2.87 -0.24
C ARG A 44 -7.29 3.86 -1.11
N GLU A 45 -7.00 5.16 -1.02
CA GLU A 45 -7.58 6.17 -1.91
C GLU A 45 -6.99 6.14 -3.33
N LEU A 46 -5.92 5.37 -3.56
CA LEU A 46 -5.20 5.29 -4.82
C LEU A 46 -5.66 4.10 -5.67
N ASN A 47 -5.38 4.17 -6.98
CA ASN A 47 -5.68 3.08 -7.91
C ASN A 47 -4.65 1.93 -7.78
N ILE A 48 -4.74 1.17 -6.69
CA ILE A 48 -3.88 0.03 -6.36
C ILE A 48 -4.74 -1.16 -5.89
N ASP A 49 -4.19 -2.36 -5.99
CA ASP A 49 -4.81 -3.55 -5.41
C ASP A 49 -4.41 -3.66 -3.93
N VAL A 50 -5.38 -3.95 -3.07
CA VAL A 50 -5.18 -4.07 -1.62
C VAL A 50 -5.18 -5.54 -1.26
N PHE A 51 -4.03 -6.03 -0.79
CA PHE A 51 -3.88 -7.40 -0.29
C PHE A 51 -4.53 -7.57 1.08
N MET A 52 -4.31 -6.60 1.97
CA MET A 52 -4.81 -6.59 3.35
C MET A 52 -4.88 -5.14 3.85
N ASN A 53 -5.85 -4.84 4.72
CA ASN A 53 -5.83 -3.56 5.43
C ASN A 53 -4.71 -3.58 6.47
N MET A 54 -3.97 -2.48 6.60
CA MET A 54 -2.90 -2.35 7.60
C MET A 54 -3.37 -2.64 9.03
N GLU A 55 -4.62 -2.30 9.35
CA GLU A 55 -5.26 -2.51 10.65
C GLU A 55 -5.46 -3.99 10.97
N ASP A 56 -5.63 -4.82 9.94
CA ASP A 56 -5.76 -6.28 10.06
C ASP A 56 -4.38 -6.95 10.21
N PHE A 57 -3.29 -6.21 9.92
CA PHE A 57 -1.92 -6.73 9.93
C PHE A 57 -1.31 -6.84 11.34
N GLN A 58 -2.05 -6.48 12.41
CA GLN A 58 -1.67 -6.54 13.84
C GLN A 58 -0.16 -6.61 14.12
N VAL A 59 0.51 -5.45 14.11
CA VAL A 59 1.97 -5.34 14.29
C VAL A 59 2.38 -5.16 15.77
N MET A 60 1.41 -4.98 16.67
CA MET A 60 1.67 -4.98 18.12
C MET A 60 1.88 -6.43 18.58
N GLY A 61 3.13 -6.75 18.94
CA GLY A 61 3.58 -8.08 19.35
C GLY A 61 2.83 -8.69 20.54
N PHE A 62 3.04 -9.99 20.71
CA PHE A 62 2.45 -10.90 21.71
C PHE A 62 1.78 -10.25 22.93
N VAL A 63 0.52 -10.62 23.18
CA VAL A 63 -0.17 -10.43 24.48
C VAL A 63 0.46 -11.31 25.54
#